data_AF-A0A382NUY6-F1
#
_entry.id   AF-A0A382NUY6-F1
#
_cell.length_a   1.000
_cell.length_b   1.000
_cell.length_c   1.000
_cell.angle_alpha   90.00
_cell.angle_beta   90.00
_cell.angle_gamma   90.00
#
_symmetry.space_group_name_H-M   'P 1'
#
loop_
_entity.id
_entity.type
_entity.pdbx_description
1 polymer ?
#
loop_
_entity_poly.entity_id
_entity_poly.type
_entity_poly.pdbx_seq_one_letter_code
_entity_poly.pdbx_strand_id
1 'polypeptide(L)'
;MNLVKKNWLIAFLLLAVLIFTIGTEKQVHAQEQEAEKIAPAKQIKQIRIGPHPKYTRLLLDISGPVEYQVNANFVEKKIALIFDGTSVTPKVKSKKYRDKNLAAVDVQSNEDKIILTLHLKNSNTRFFHHKEKATSQIVLDLKGTTEPFLKTRIGKKKPKKKKTEPEKIKVAKMKGLSPEQVKEITLKDEEERKETGWEEYQKALKLYQE
;
A
#
# COMPACT_ATOMS: atom_id res chain seq x y z
N MET A 1 -40.72 52.06 75.22
CA MET A 1 -39.31 51.74 74.91
C MET A 1 -39.15 50.23 74.82
N ASN A 2 -38.32 49.75 73.88
CA ASN A 2 -37.96 48.35 73.58
C ASN A 2 -38.87 47.57 72.60
N LEU A 3 -38.76 47.91 71.32
CA LEU A 3 -39.31 47.14 70.19
C LEU A 3 -38.22 46.78 69.16
N VAL A 4 -36.99 46.51 69.61
CA VAL A 4 -35.83 46.26 68.72
C VAL A 4 -35.34 44.80 68.75
N LYS A 5 -35.83 43.95 69.66
CA LYS A 5 -35.26 42.59 69.82
C LYS A 5 -35.93 41.46 69.01
N LYS A 6 -36.95 41.74 68.19
CA LYS A 6 -37.76 40.68 67.56
C LYS A 6 -37.42 40.32 66.11
N ASN A 7 -36.57 41.09 65.43
CA ASN A 7 -36.25 40.87 64.01
C ASN A 7 -34.88 40.22 63.75
N TRP A 8 -34.06 40.01 64.78
CA TRP A 8 -32.71 39.46 64.60
C TRP A 8 -32.70 37.94 64.37
N LEU A 9 -33.62 37.21 65.02
CA LEU A 9 -33.76 35.77 64.86
C LEU A 9 -34.31 35.37 63.47
N ILE A 10 -35.12 36.23 62.86
CA ILE A 10 -35.72 35.97 61.53
C ILE A 10 -34.68 36.15 60.42
N ALA A 11 -33.79 37.14 60.55
CA ALA A 11 -32.69 37.36 59.61
C ALA A 11 -31.65 36.21 59.63
N PHE A 12 -31.39 35.61 60.79
CA PHE A 12 -30.47 34.47 60.92
C PHE A 12 -31.05 33.16 60.35
N LEU A 13 -32.37 32.97 60.42
CA LEU A 13 -33.03 31.78 59.88
C LEU A 13 -33.05 31.76 58.34
N LEU A 14 -33.18 32.93 57.70
CA LEU A 14 -33.17 33.04 56.24
C LEU A 14 -31.76 32.83 55.64
N LEU A 15 -30.69 33.19 56.36
CA LEU A 15 -29.32 32.95 55.89
C LEU A 15 -28.91 31.47 55.99
N ALA A 16 -29.42 30.74 56.99
CA ALA A 16 -29.15 29.30 57.16
C ALA A 16 -29.80 28.43 56.07
N VAL A 17 -30.94 28.84 55.52
CA VAL A 17 -31.62 28.12 54.42
C VAL A 17 -30.91 28.32 53.07
N LEU A 18 -30.17 29.42 52.88
CA LEU A 18 -29.45 29.69 51.62
C LEU A 18 -28.11 28.94 51.50
N ILE A 19 -27.52 28.51 52.62
CA ILE A 19 -26.20 27.82 52.63
C ILE A 19 -26.35 26.30 52.41
N PHE A 20 -27.54 25.73 52.56
CA PHE A 20 -27.77 24.29 52.36
C PHE A 20 -28.05 23.84 50.91
N THR A 21 -28.11 24.75 49.94
CA THR A 21 -28.35 24.42 48.53
C THR A 21 -27.10 24.47 47.66
N ILE A 22 -25.92 24.77 48.22
CA ILE A 22 -24.66 24.82 47.48
C ILE A 22 -23.71 23.78 48.08
N GLY A 23 -23.58 22.64 47.40
CA GLY A 23 -22.50 21.69 47.68
C GLY A 23 -22.94 20.32 48.19
N THR A 24 -23.83 19.64 47.47
CA THR A 24 -23.58 18.20 47.26
C THR A 24 -22.77 18.10 45.98
N GLU A 25 -21.45 18.20 46.13
CA GLU A 25 -20.55 17.64 45.13
C GLU A 25 -20.99 16.19 44.92
N LYS A 26 -21.53 15.90 43.74
CA LYS A 26 -21.58 14.53 43.27
C LYS A 26 -20.12 14.10 43.17
N GLN A 27 -19.62 13.39 44.17
CA GLN A 27 -18.56 12.42 43.95
C GLN A 27 -19.13 11.38 42.99
N VAL A 28 -19.09 11.72 41.71
CA VAL A 28 -19.16 10.73 40.65
C VAL A 28 -17.86 9.97 40.81
N HIS A 29 -17.94 8.85 41.51
CA HIS A 29 -16.98 7.78 41.30
C HIS A 29 -16.98 7.52 39.79
N ALA A 30 -15.96 8.04 39.11
CA ALA A 30 -15.63 7.65 37.77
C ALA A 30 -15.22 6.18 37.87
N GLN A 31 -16.22 5.31 37.83
CA GLN A 31 -16.03 3.95 37.40
C GLN A 31 -15.45 4.10 36.00
N GLU A 32 -14.16 3.82 35.86
CA GLU A 32 -13.58 3.44 34.57
C GLU A 32 -14.39 2.23 34.12
N GLN A 33 -15.52 2.48 33.47
CA GLN A 33 -15.98 1.60 32.43
C GLN A 33 -14.77 1.53 31.52
N GLU A 34 -14.12 0.36 31.48
CA GLU A 34 -13.31 -0.04 30.35
C GLU A 34 -14.14 0.33 29.13
N ALA A 35 -13.81 1.48 28.54
CA ALA A 35 -14.40 1.89 27.28
C ALA A 35 -14.01 0.75 26.35
N GLU A 36 -15.02 -0.06 26.01
CA GLU A 36 -14.97 -1.02 24.93
C GLU A 36 -14.14 -0.35 23.84
N LYS A 37 -12.92 -0.84 23.56
CA LYS A 37 -12.01 -0.18 22.64
C LYS A 37 -12.75 -0.08 21.31
N ILE A 38 -13.37 1.06 21.06
CA ILE A 38 -14.21 1.26 19.89
C ILE A 38 -13.27 1.04 18.72
N ALA A 39 -13.48 -0.05 17.99
CA ALA A 39 -12.63 -0.40 16.88
C ALA A 39 -12.63 0.81 15.93
N PRO A 40 -11.46 1.30 15.51
CA PRO A 40 -11.39 2.52 14.70
C PRO A 40 -12.23 2.34 13.44
N ALA A 41 -13.14 3.28 13.20
CA ALA A 41 -14.09 3.21 12.10
C ALA A 41 -13.38 3.03 10.75
N LYS A 42 -13.77 1.98 10.02
CA LYS A 42 -13.27 1.67 8.68
C LYS A 42 -13.79 2.71 7.71
N GLN A 43 -12.89 3.51 7.16
CA GLN A 43 -13.29 4.60 6.27
C GLN A 43 -12.24 4.93 5.22
N ILE A 44 -12.69 5.25 4.01
CA ILE A 44 -11.86 5.85 2.95
C ILE A 44 -12.04 7.37 3.02
N LYS A 45 -10.94 8.06 3.30
CA LYS A 45 -10.90 9.52 3.52
C LYS A 45 -10.70 10.29 2.24
N GLN A 46 -9.79 9.83 1.38
CA GLN A 46 -9.42 10.58 0.19
C GLN A 46 -8.84 9.66 -0.88
N ILE A 47 -9.05 10.03 -2.15
CA ILE A 47 -8.38 9.46 -3.30
C ILE A 47 -7.59 10.58 -4.00
N ARG A 48 -6.27 10.38 -4.20
CA ARG A 48 -5.43 11.35 -4.92
C ARG A 48 -4.40 10.65 -5.82
N ILE A 49 -3.92 11.38 -6.81
CA ILE A 49 -2.74 10.96 -7.59
C ILE A 49 -1.49 11.26 -6.75
N GLY A 50 -0.65 10.26 -6.57
CA GLY A 50 0.66 10.38 -5.92
C GLY A 50 1.78 10.58 -6.93
N PRO A 51 2.92 11.16 -6.52
CA PRO A 51 4.07 11.31 -7.39
C PRO A 51 4.70 9.94 -7.70
N HIS A 52 4.87 9.62 -8.99
CA HIS A 52 5.69 8.50 -9.42
C HIS A 52 6.21 8.73 -10.85
N PRO A 53 7.52 8.55 -11.13
CA PRO A 53 8.08 8.92 -12.43
C PRO A 53 7.55 8.05 -13.58
N LYS A 54 7.34 6.75 -13.33
CA LYS A 54 7.05 5.77 -14.39
C LYS A 54 5.59 5.29 -14.42
N TYR A 55 4.90 5.36 -13.29
CA TYR A 55 3.56 4.77 -13.11
C TYR A 55 2.55 5.87 -12.81
N THR A 56 1.27 5.54 -12.94
CA THR A 56 0.22 6.33 -12.29
C THR A 56 0.04 5.76 -10.91
N ARG A 57 0.41 6.53 -9.88
CA ARG A 57 0.20 6.15 -8.49
C ARG A 57 -1.09 6.78 -7.98
N LEU A 58 -1.99 5.97 -7.45
CA LEU A 58 -3.15 6.39 -6.69
C LEU A 58 -2.89 6.10 -5.22
N LEU A 59 -3.19 7.10 -4.39
CA LEU A 59 -3.10 7.02 -2.94
C LEU A 59 -4.52 7.08 -2.39
N LEU A 60 -4.92 6.03 -1.67
CA LEU A 60 -6.18 5.96 -0.96
C LEU A 60 -5.88 6.11 0.52
N ASP A 61 -6.20 7.28 1.08
CA ASP A 61 -6.07 7.51 2.51
C ASP A 61 -7.24 6.84 3.23
N ILE A 62 -6.94 6.05 4.26
CA ILE A 62 -7.90 5.23 5.00
C ILE A 62 -7.80 5.48 6.52
N SER A 63 -8.83 5.11 7.27
CA SER A 63 -8.76 4.90 8.72
C SER A 63 -9.32 3.55 9.11
N GLY A 64 -8.76 3.01 10.18
CA GLY A 64 -9.13 1.69 10.67
C GLY A 64 -8.58 0.55 9.81
N PRO A 65 -8.83 -0.70 10.22
CA PRO A 65 -8.39 -1.89 9.51
C PRO A 65 -9.26 -2.13 8.26
N VAL A 66 -8.95 -1.41 7.17
CA VAL A 66 -9.69 -1.52 5.91
C VAL A 66 -9.18 -2.69 5.08
N GLU A 67 -9.99 -3.71 4.86
CA GLU A 67 -9.69 -4.82 3.95
C GLU A 67 -10.39 -4.60 2.61
N TYR A 68 -9.84 -5.19 1.55
CA TYR A 68 -10.41 -5.05 0.22
C TYR A 68 -10.08 -6.22 -0.69
N GLN A 69 -10.96 -6.46 -1.64
CA GLN A 69 -10.78 -7.41 -2.72
C GLN A 69 -10.49 -6.68 -4.02
N VAL A 70 -9.73 -7.32 -4.91
CA VAL A 70 -9.41 -6.80 -6.24
C VAL A 70 -10.07 -7.70 -7.28
N ASN A 71 -10.92 -7.13 -8.12
CA ASN A 71 -11.44 -7.80 -9.31
C ASN A 71 -11.03 -7.00 -10.55
N ALA A 72 -10.16 -7.57 -11.38
CA ALA A 72 -9.64 -6.91 -12.57
C ALA A 72 -10.19 -7.53 -13.85
N ASN A 73 -10.93 -6.73 -14.62
CA ASN A 73 -11.32 -7.04 -15.99
C ASN A 73 -10.54 -6.12 -16.95
N PHE A 74 -9.35 -6.56 -17.32
CA PHE A 74 -8.45 -5.82 -18.20
C PHE A 74 -9.00 -5.67 -19.62
N VAL A 75 -9.83 -6.63 -20.10
CA VAL A 75 -10.47 -6.55 -21.42
C VAL A 75 -11.40 -5.34 -21.49
N GLU A 76 -12.22 -5.15 -20.45
CA GLU A 76 -13.10 -3.99 -20.30
C GLU A 76 -12.40 -2.74 -19.75
N LYS A 77 -11.09 -2.82 -19.49
CA LYS A 77 -10.30 -1.72 -18.92
C LYS A 77 -10.82 -1.28 -17.55
N LYS A 78 -11.24 -2.22 -16.71
CA LYS A 78 -11.78 -1.95 -15.37
C LYS A 78 -11.04 -2.73 -14.31
N ILE A 79 -10.77 -2.09 -13.18
CA ILE A 79 -10.35 -2.75 -11.95
C ILE A 79 -11.28 -2.28 -10.83
N ALA A 80 -12.02 -3.20 -10.24
CA ALA A 80 -12.88 -2.93 -9.09
C ALA A 80 -12.14 -3.27 -7.80
N LEU A 81 -12.13 -2.33 -6.86
CA LEU A 81 -11.72 -2.52 -5.47
C LEU A 81 -12.97 -2.56 -4.61
N ILE A 82 -13.19 -3.67 -3.92
CA ILE A 82 -14.41 -3.92 -3.14
C ILE A 82 -14.05 -3.86 -1.67
N PHE A 83 -14.69 -2.97 -0.92
CA PHE A 83 -14.48 -2.76 0.50
C PHE A 83 -15.76 -3.07 1.26
N ASP A 84 -15.73 -4.09 2.10
CA ASP A 84 -16.87 -4.49 2.93
C ASP A 84 -16.80 -3.80 4.31
N GLY A 85 -17.95 -3.41 4.85
CA GLY A 85 -18.08 -2.73 6.14
C GLY A 85 -17.24 -1.46 6.26
N THR A 86 -17.01 -0.78 5.14
CA THR A 86 -16.17 0.43 5.05
C THR A 86 -17.02 1.60 4.57
N SER A 87 -16.88 2.76 5.19
CA SER A 87 -17.58 3.98 4.77
C SER A 87 -16.69 4.87 3.88
N VAL A 88 -17.28 5.84 3.19
CA VAL A 88 -16.54 6.88 2.46
C VAL A 88 -16.86 8.24 3.06
N THR A 89 -15.88 9.15 3.11
CA THR A 89 -16.16 10.55 3.44
C THR A 89 -16.80 11.27 2.25
N PRO A 90 -17.54 12.37 2.46
CA PRO A 90 -18.11 13.17 1.37
C PRO A 90 -17.09 13.74 0.36
N LYS A 91 -15.79 13.74 0.70
CA LYS A 91 -14.70 14.18 -0.19
C LYS A 91 -14.39 13.14 -1.27
N VAL A 92 -14.76 11.88 -1.06
CA VAL A 92 -14.52 10.78 -1.99
C VAL A 92 -15.70 10.72 -2.97
N LYS A 93 -15.45 11.16 -4.21
CA LYS A 93 -16.45 11.22 -5.27
C LYS A 93 -15.88 10.65 -6.56
N SER A 94 -16.77 10.15 -7.43
CA SER A 94 -16.40 9.77 -8.79
C SER A 94 -15.77 10.95 -9.53
N LYS A 95 -14.67 10.71 -10.24
CA LYS A 95 -13.87 11.76 -10.89
C LYS A 95 -13.17 11.24 -12.14
N LYS A 96 -13.15 12.05 -13.20
CA LYS A 96 -12.31 11.84 -14.39
C LYS A 96 -10.90 12.42 -14.19
N TYR A 97 -9.90 11.77 -14.76
CA TYR A 97 -8.50 12.17 -14.64
C TYR A 97 -7.89 12.42 -16.02
N ARG A 98 -7.12 13.51 -16.13
CA ARG A 98 -6.20 13.74 -17.25
C ARG A 98 -4.85 13.09 -16.95
N ASP A 99 -4.87 11.78 -16.72
CA ASP A 99 -3.69 10.98 -16.38
C ASP A 99 -3.28 10.05 -17.54
N LYS A 100 -2.03 9.58 -17.59
CA LYS A 100 -1.53 8.72 -18.67
C LYS A 100 -2.12 7.30 -18.70
N ASN A 101 -2.44 6.70 -17.55
CA ASN A 101 -2.95 5.32 -17.46
C ASN A 101 -4.40 5.24 -16.94
N LEU A 102 -4.86 6.25 -16.21
CA LEU A 102 -6.18 6.29 -15.58
C LEU A 102 -7.09 7.29 -16.30
N ALA A 103 -8.30 6.84 -16.64
CA ALA A 103 -9.33 7.67 -17.26
C ALA A 103 -10.30 8.26 -16.21
N ALA A 104 -10.73 7.44 -15.26
CA ALA A 104 -11.65 7.83 -14.21
C ALA A 104 -11.54 6.89 -12.99
N VAL A 105 -12.04 7.37 -11.86
CA VAL A 105 -12.41 6.55 -10.72
C VAL A 105 -13.90 6.76 -10.50
N ASP A 106 -14.66 5.68 -10.48
CA ASP A 106 -16.06 5.68 -10.07
C ASP A 106 -16.18 5.15 -8.64
N VAL A 107 -17.09 5.73 -7.86
CA VAL A 107 -17.34 5.42 -6.45
C VAL A 107 -18.80 5.03 -6.31
N GLN A 108 -19.04 3.76 -6.00
CA GLN A 108 -20.38 3.26 -5.66
C GLN A 108 -20.38 2.92 -4.17
N SER A 109 -21.36 3.46 -3.44
CA SER A 109 -21.45 3.34 -1.99
C SER A 109 -22.85 2.91 -1.61
N ASN A 110 -22.95 1.73 -1.00
CA ASN A 110 -24.14 1.22 -0.33
C ASN A 110 -23.83 1.09 1.17
N GLU A 111 -24.82 0.81 2.01
CA GLU A 111 -24.68 0.83 3.49
C GLU A 111 -23.46 0.06 4.01
N ASP A 112 -23.21 -1.15 3.48
CA ASP A 112 -22.12 -2.02 3.94
C ASP A 112 -21.00 -2.24 2.92
N LYS A 113 -21.07 -1.59 1.76
CA LYS A 113 -20.15 -1.92 0.64
C LYS A 113 -19.80 -0.71 -0.20
N ILE A 114 -18.50 -0.54 -0.41
CA ILE A 114 -17.95 0.42 -1.35
C ILE A 114 -17.29 -0.32 -2.50
N ILE A 115 -17.57 0.13 -3.72
CA ILE A 115 -16.88 -0.32 -4.91
C ILE A 115 -16.20 0.89 -5.55
N LEU A 116 -14.87 0.88 -5.58
CA LEU A 116 -14.08 1.83 -6.35
C LEU A 116 -13.71 1.19 -7.69
N THR A 117 -14.25 1.70 -8.79
CA THR A 117 -13.92 1.22 -10.14
C THR A 117 -12.90 2.15 -10.79
N LEU A 118 -11.70 1.62 -11.02
CA LEU A 118 -10.66 2.28 -11.81
C LEU A 118 -10.91 2.01 -13.29
N HIS A 119 -11.21 3.06 -14.04
CA HIS A 119 -11.31 2.99 -15.50
C HIS A 119 -9.94 3.26 -16.12
N LEU A 120 -9.38 2.24 -16.78
CA LEU A 120 -8.06 2.28 -17.39
C LEU A 120 -8.12 2.84 -18.81
N LYS A 121 -7.05 3.51 -19.25
CA LYS A 121 -6.92 3.93 -20.65
C LYS A 121 -6.56 2.78 -21.58
N ASN A 122 -5.76 1.84 -21.07
CA ASN A 122 -5.26 0.70 -21.82
C ASN A 122 -5.69 -0.61 -21.15
N SER A 123 -6.12 -1.58 -21.95
CA SER A 123 -6.44 -2.93 -21.47
C SER A 123 -5.19 -3.66 -21.01
N ASN A 124 -4.06 -3.45 -21.69
CA ASN A 124 -2.80 -4.03 -21.29
C ASN A 124 -2.11 -3.17 -20.22
N THR A 125 -2.61 -3.31 -18.98
CA THR A 125 -2.14 -2.55 -17.81
C THR A 125 -1.65 -3.50 -16.73
N ARG A 126 -0.45 -3.25 -16.19
CA ARG A 126 -0.02 -3.88 -14.94
C ARG A 126 -0.60 -3.09 -13.77
N PHE A 127 -1.15 -3.82 -12.82
CA PHE A 127 -1.69 -3.30 -11.58
C PHE A 127 -0.87 -3.86 -10.42
N PHE A 128 -0.36 -2.97 -9.58
CA PHE A 128 0.31 -3.31 -8.33
C PHE A 128 -0.42 -2.63 -7.20
N HIS A 129 -0.56 -3.30 -6.07
CA HIS A 129 -1.11 -2.70 -4.86
C HIS A 129 -0.25 -3.06 -3.66
N HIS A 130 -0.17 -2.14 -2.73
CA HIS A 130 0.54 -2.32 -1.48
C HIS A 130 -0.25 -1.63 -0.36
N LYS A 131 -0.36 -2.33 0.76
CA LYS A 131 -0.93 -1.81 2.00
C LYS A 131 -0.06 -2.31 3.14
N GLU A 132 0.61 -1.40 3.84
CA GLU A 132 1.32 -1.73 5.07
C GLU A 132 0.36 -1.62 6.26
N LYS A 133 0.51 -2.49 7.26
CA LYS A 133 -0.39 -2.53 8.43
C LYS A 133 -0.34 -1.25 9.25
N ALA A 134 0.82 -0.60 9.32
CA ALA A 134 1.02 0.63 10.09
C ALA A 134 0.56 1.89 9.33
N THR A 135 0.39 1.81 8.01
CA THR A 135 0.07 2.98 7.19
C THR A 135 -1.43 3.16 7.02
N SER A 136 -1.89 4.39 7.23
CA SER A 136 -3.25 4.84 6.93
C SER A 136 -3.48 5.07 5.43
N GLN A 137 -2.83 4.28 4.56
CA GLN A 137 -2.85 4.48 3.11
C GLN A 137 -2.73 3.16 2.36
N ILE A 138 -3.51 3.03 1.28
CA ILE A 138 -3.35 1.99 0.27
C ILE A 138 -2.74 2.65 -0.96
N VAL A 139 -1.65 2.06 -1.46
CA VAL A 139 -0.95 2.53 -2.67
C VAL A 139 -1.31 1.62 -3.82
N LEU A 140 -1.75 2.21 -4.92
CA LEU A 140 -2.11 1.51 -6.15
C LEU A 140 -1.31 2.08 -7.31
N ASP A 141 -0.56 1.23 -8.00
CA ASP A 141 0.25 1.64 -9.15
C ASP A 141 -0.28 1.01 -10.44
N LEU A 142 -0.46 1.85 -11.46
CA LEU A 142 -0.90 1.47 -12.79
C LEU A 142 0.19 1.74 -13.82
N LYS A 143 0.49 0.73 -14.64
CA LYS A 143 1.40 0.84 -15.79
C LYS A 143 0.76 0.25 -17.04
N GLY A 144 0.15 1.10 -17.86
CA GLY A 144 -0.38 0.76 -19.17
C GLY A 144 0.71 0.73 -20.24
N THR A 145 0.63 -0.23 -21.16
CA THR A 145 1.48 -0.29 -22.36
C THR A 145 0.62 -0.64 -23.57
N THR A 146 0.90 -0.06 -24.73
CA THR A 146 0.26 -0.44 -26.00
C THR A 146 0.77 -1.79 -26.51
N GLU A 147 2.04 -2.08 -26.25
CA GLU A 147 2.65 -3.37 -26.56
C GLU A 147 2.13 -4.46 -25.63
N PRO A 148 1.74 -5.64 -26.15
CA PRO A 148 1.24 -6.75 -25.35
C PRO A 148 2.33 -7.32 -24.44
N PHE A 149 1.97 -7.65 -23.20
CA PHE A 149 2.89 -8.43 -22.36
C PHE A 149 2.99 -9.84 -22.92
N LEU A 150 4.20 -10.25 -23.31
CA LEU A 150 4.47 -11.61 -23.75
C LEU A 150 3.98 -12.57 -22.66
N LYS A 151 2.98 -13.39 -22.99
CA LYS A 151 2.52 -14.48 -22.11
C LYS A 151 3.68 -15.45 -21.96
N THR A 152 4.44 -15.36 -20.88
CA THR A 152 5.36 -16.42 -20.49
C THR A 152 4.52 -17.65 -20.18
N ARG A 153 4.70 -18.72 -20.95
CA ARG A 153 4.05 -20.01 -20.66
C ARG A 153 4.70 -20.59 -19.41
N ILE A 154 4.16 -20.26 -18.24
CA ILE A 154 4.56 -20.88 -16.98
C ILE A 154 4.17 -22.36 -17.06
N GLY A 155 5.15 -23.26 -16.90
CA GLY A 155 4.94 -24.71 -16.91
C GLY A 155 5.14 -25.43 -18.24
N LYS A 156 5.25 -24.73 -19.39
CA LYS A 156 5.82 -25.38 -20.58
C LYS A 156 7.33 -25.36 -20.42
N LYS A 157 7.96 -26.54 -20.35
CA LYS A 157 9.41 -26.70 -20.58
C LYS A 157 9.77 -25.71 -21.67
N LYS A 158 10.74 -24.81 -21.40
CA LYS A 158 11.31 -23.94 -22.42
C LYS A 158 11.39 -24.79 -23.69
N PRO A 159 10.81 -24.38 -24.84
CA PRO A 159 11.14 -25.09 -26.07
C PRO A 159 12.65 -25.18 -26.03
N LYS A 160 13.21 -26.41 -26.01
CA LYS A 160 14.66 -26.63 -26.14
C LYS A 160 15.04 -25.62 -27.19
N LYS A 161 15.88 -24.62 -26.82
CA LYS A 161 16.42 -23.69 -27.81
C LYS A 161 16.71 -24.59 -28.99
N LYS A 162 15.98 -24.42 -30.11
CA LYS A 162 16.44 -24.99 -31.38
C LYS A 162 17.90 -24.59 -31.34
N LYS A 163 18.81 -25.56 -31.30
CA LYS A 163 20.24 -25.26 -31.29
C LYS A 163 20.38 -24.34 -32.49
N THR A 164 20.41 -23.04 -32.24
CA THR A 164 21.01 -22.10 -33.15
C THR A 164 22.38 -22.71 -33.21
N GLU A 165 22.66 -23.32 -34.36
CA GLU A 165 23.98 -23.77 -34.73
C GLU A 165 24.95 -22.77 -34.13
N PRO A 166 25.88 -23.21 -33.26
CA PRO A 166 26.64 -22.30 -32.41
C PRO A 166 27.15 -21.22 -33.33
N GLU A 167 26.65 -20.01 -33.13
CA GLU A 167 27.13 -18.84 -33.84
C GLU A 167 28.62 -18.91 -33.58
N LYS A 168 29.39 -19.23 -34.63
CA LYS A 168 30.81 -19.52 -34.50
C LYS A 168 31.36 -18.29 -33.81
N ILE A 169 31.62 -18.43 -32.52
CA ILE A 169 32.31 -17.41 -31.74
C ILE A 169 33.53 -17.19 -32.59
N LYS A 170 33.61 -16.01 -33.21
CA LYS A 170 34.82 -15.60 -33.90
C LYS A 170 35.83 -15.57 -32.77
N VAL A 171 36.58 -16.66 -32.63
CA VAL A 171 37.68 -16.77 -31.70
C VAL A 171 38.48 -15.52 -31.98
N ALA A 172 38.45 -14.59 -31.03
CA ALA A 172 39.28 -13.41 -31.11
C ALA A 172 40.68 -13.97 -31.31
N LYS A 173 41.24 -13.79 -32.52
CA LYS A 173 42.58 -14.28 -32.82
C LYS A 173 43.52 -13.49 -31.93
N MET A 174 43.88 -14.06 -30.78
CA MET A 174 44.85 -13.47 -29.88
C MET A 174 46.15 -13.38 -30.68
N LYS A 175 46.60 -12.15 -30.92
CA LYS A 175 47.76 -11.87 -31.76
C LYS A 175 48.99 -12.49 -31.08
N GLY A 176 49.58 -13.50 -31.71
CA GLY A 176 50.80 -14.16 -31.21
C GLY A 176 50.63 -15.55 -30.58
N LEU A 177 49.41 -16.09 -30.47
CA LEU A 177 49.17 -17.45 -29.96
C LEU A 177 48.66 -18.39 -31.05
N SER A 178 49.18 -19.62 -31.07
CA SER A 178 48.70 -20.66 -31.98
C SER A 178 47.32 -21.18 -31.56
N PRO A 179 46.51 -21.73 -32.48
CA PRO A 179 45.20 -22.27 -32.16
C PRO A 179 45.20 -23.38 -31.09
N GLU A 180 46.30 -24.12 -30.96
CA GLU A 180 46.46 -25.18 -29.95
C GLU A 180 46.70 -24.58 -28.56
N GLN A 181 47.54 -23.55 -28.47
CA GLN A 181 47.77 -22.82 -27.20
C GLN A 181 46.49 -22.14 -26.70
N VAL A 182 45.68 -21.59 -27.60
CA VAL A 182 44.38 -21.02 -27.22
C VAL A 182 43.45 -22.08 -26.65
N LYS A 183 43.43 -23.30 -27.23
CA LYS A 183 42.61 -24.40 -26.69
C LYS A 183 43.09 -24.84 -25.32
N GLU A 184 44.40 -24.96 -25.13
CA GLU A 184 44.98 -25.37 -23.84
C GLU A 184 44.69 -24.35 -22.73
N ILE A 185 44.84 -23.05 -23.02
CA ILE A 185 44.50 -21.96 -22.08
C ILE A 185 43.00 -22.01 -21.74
N THR A 186 42.14 -22.22 -22.73
CA THR A 186 40.68 -22.29 -22.50
C THR A 186 40.31 -23.49 -21.63
N LEU A 187 40.96 -24.64 -21.85
CA LEU A 187 40.72 -25.85 -21.05
C LEU A 187 41.20 -25.68 -19.60
N LYS A 188 42.37 -25.05 -19.40
CA LYS A 188 42.91 -24.73 -18.07
C LYS A 188 42.01 -23.75 -17.31
N ASP A 189 41.55 -22.67 -17.96
CA ASP A 189 40.61 -21.71 -17.34
C ASP A 189 39.28 -22.37 -16.96
N GLU A 190 38.77 -23.29 -17.78
CA GLU A 190 37.57 -24.07 -17.44
C GLU A 190 37.78 -25.03 -16.25
N GLU A 191 38.98 -25.60 -16.09
CA GLU A 191 39.32 -26.45 -14.95
C GLU A 191 39.54 -25.64 -13.68
N GLU A 192 40.30 -24.55 -13.73
CA GLU A 192 40.51 -23.64 -12.60
C GLU A 192 39.18 -23.05 -12.12
N ARG A 193 38.29 -22.63 -13.03
CA ARG A 193 36.94 -22.18 -12.65
C ARG A 193 36.09 -23.24 -11.97
N LYS A 194 36.31 -24.53 -12.23
CA LYS A 194 35.60 -25.61 -11.53
C LYS A 194 36.13 -25.81 -10.12
N GLU A 195 37.42 -25.61 -9.91
CA GLU A 195 38.05 -25.80 -8.60
C GLU A 195 37.87 -24.58 -7.68
N THR A 196 38.15 -23.37 -8.17
CA THR A 196 38.21 -22.16 -7.34
C THR A 196 37.05 -21.19 -7.57
N GLY A 197 36.29 -21.37 -8.65
CA GLY A 197 35.27 -20.41 -9.09
C GLY A 197 34.13 -20.19 -8.08
N TRP A 198 33.85 -21.18 -7.21
CA TRP A 198 32.87 -21.02 -6.14
C TRP A 198 33.38 -20.07 -5.04
N GLU A 199 34.64 -20.18 -4.65
CA GLU A 199 35.23 -19.31 -3.62
C GLU A 199 35.40 -17.87 -4.12
N GLU A 200 35.83 -17.71 -5.37
CA GLU A 200 35.93 -16.39 -6.01
C GLU A 200 34.57 -15.71 -6.12
N TYR A 201 33.51 -16.46 -6.44
CA TYR A 201 32.15 -15.94 -6.47
C TYR A 201 31.69 -15.45 -5.09
N GLN A 202 31.96 -16.21 -4.03
CA GLN A 202 31.63 -15.82 -2.66
C GLN A 202 32.40 -14.57 -2.21
N LYS A 203 33.67 -14.47 -2.59
CA LYS A 203 34.52 -13.30 -2.29
C LYS A 203 34.02 -12.05 -3.03
N ALA A 204 33.66 -12.19 -4.31
CA ALA A 204 33.10 -11.09 -5.09
C ALA A 204 31.75 -10.61 -4.55
N LEU A 205 30.88 -11.54 -4.12
CA LEU A 205 29.60 -11.19 -3.50
C LEU A 205 29.76 -10.32 -2.24
N LYS A 206 30.72 -10.66 -1.37
CA LYS A 206 31.03 -9.86 -0.17
C LYS A 206 31.47 -8.44 -0.53
N LEU A 207 32.33 -8.29 -1.53
CA LEU A 207 32.81 -6.99 -2.02
C LEU A 207 31.71 -6.05 -2.53
N TYR A 208 30.56 -6.58 -2.97
CA TYR A 208 29.41 -5.77 -3.43
C TYR A 208 28.38 -5.48 -2.34
N GLN A 209 28.53 -6.08 -1.16
CA GLN A 209 27.60 -5.94 -0.03
C GLN A 209 28.15 -5.03 1.08
N GLU A 210 29.42 -4.64 1.00
CA GLU A 210 30.01 -3.50 1.73
C GLU A 210 29.78 -2.19 0.97
#